data_AF-A0A7S0GJM7-F1
#
_entry.id   AF-A0A7S0GJM7-F1
#
_cell.length_a   1.000
_cell.length_b   1.000
_cell.length_c   1.000
_cell.angle_alpha   90.00
_cell.angle_beta   90.00
_cell.angle_gamma   90.00
#
_symmetry.space_group_name_H-M   'P 1'
#
loop_
_entity.id
_entity.type
_entity.pdbx_description
1 polymer ?
#
loop_
_entity_poly.entity_id
_entity_poly.type
_entity_poly.pdbx_seq_one_letter_code
_entity_poly.pdbx_strand_id
1 'polypeptide(L)'
;MGSYKGIKQARSVILECMRNIHPVYNIKRLMIQRELAKDPKLQDEDWSRFLPTFGKKNVPRKKPRQVLQDAEKPKSKKSYTPFPPAQTPSKIDKQLDSGEYFLTERERQAKQLAEKATVSIVKSRAKREKRREEFVPPTSGSGGGVDDAKGDKGGNDGADTKKDTGGLDLEALKSKFGKVDKRKRTGDDLSDYVGGMAKTNEDDDGEKAKKKKRKEDKKKRDKKE
;
A
#
# COMPACT_ATOMS: atom_id res chain seq x y z
N MET A 1 62.06 -23.92 -9.25
CA MET A 1 63.05 -24.84 -9.84
C MET A 1 62.34 -26.13 -10.24
N GLY A 2 62.52 -26.64 -11.47
CA GLY A 2 61.83 -27.83 -11.97
C GLY A 2 61.94 -28.00 -13.50
N SER A 3 61.37 -29.09 -14.03
CA SER A 3 61.35 -29.35 -15.48
C SER A 3 60.47 -28.33 -16.24
N TYR A 4 60.75 -28.09 -17.53
CA TYR A 4 59.99 -27.15 -18.35
C TYR A 4 58.48 -27.43 -18.34
N LYS A 5 58.08 -28.71 -18.46
CA LYS A 5 56.68 -29.14 -18.38
C LYS A 5 56.06 -28.82 -17.01
N GLY A 6 56.79 -29.06 -15.91
CA GLY A 6 56.34 -28.75 -14.55
C GLY A 6 56.18 -27.25 -14.30
N ILE A 7 57.10 -26.42 -14.82
CA ILE A 7 57.00 -24.96 -14.72
C ILE A 7 55.76 -24.44 -15.46
N LYS A 8 55.47 -24.97 -16.65
CA LYS A 8 54.28 -24.60 -17.42
C LYS A 8 52.98 -24.97 -16.68
N GLN A 9 52.93 -26.16 -16.07
CA GLN A 9 51.81 -26.59 -15.24
C GLN A 9 51.63 -25.69 -14.02
N ALA A 10 52.71 -25.44 -13.26
CA ALA A 10 52.68 -24.58 -12.07
C ALA A 10 52.21 -23.15 -12.42
N ARG A 11 52.70 -22.58 -13.52
CA ARG A 11 52.24 -21.28 -14.02
C ARG A 11 50.73 -21.27 -14.28
N SER A 12 50.19 -22.30 -14.93
CA SER A 12 48.74 -22.41 -15.18
C SER A 12 47.96 -22.44 -13.87
N VAL A 13 48.40 -23.26 -12.91
CA VAL A 13 47.75 -23.37 -11.59
C VAL A 13 47.74 -22.03 -10.87
N ILE A 14 48.88 -21.34 -10.82
CA ILE A 14 49.00 -20.03 -10.15
C ILE A 14 48.08 -18.99 -10.80
N LEU A 15 48.11 -18.89 -12.14
CA LEU A 15 47.28 -17.91 -12.85
C LEU A 15 45.78 -18.17 -12.69
N GLU A 16 45.37 -19.44 -12.67
CA GLU A 16 43.98 -19.81 -12.41
C GLU A 16 43.57 -19.54 -10.96
N CYS A 17 44.47 -19.73 -9.99
CA CYS A 17 44.25 -19.32 -8.60
C CYS A 17 44.03 -17.82 -8.46
N MET A 18 44.78 -17.00 -9.20
CA MET A 18 44.58 -15.55 -9.27
C MET A 18 43.24 -15.16 -9.90
N ARG A 19 42.63 -16.03 -10.73
CA ARG A 19 41.29 -15.86 -11.32
C ARG A 19 40.17 -16.39 -10.43
N ASN A 20 40.42 -16.57 -9.12
CA ASN A 20 39.44 -17.05 -8.14
C ASN A 20 38.96 -18.49 -8.45
N ILE A 21 39.89 -19.37 -8.85
CA ILE A 21 39.70 -20.83 -8.97
C ILE A 21 40.55 -21.51 -7.90
N HIS A 22 39.95 -22.34 -7.05
CA HIS A 22 40.67 -22.93 -5.92
C HIS A 22 41.75 -23.95 -6.39
N PRO A 23 42.98 -23.94 -5.84
CA PRO A 23 44.08 -24.80 -6.31
C PRO A 23 43.77 -26.30 -6.24
N VAL A 24 42.92 -26.73 -5.31
CA VAL A 24 42.48 -28.14 -5.18
C VAL A 24 41.87 -28.68 -6.47
N TYR A 25 41.19 -27.85 -7.27
CA TYR A 25 40.62 -28.27 -8.55
C TYR A 25 41.71 -28.63 -9.57
N ASN A 26 42.76 -27.81 -9.63
CA ASN A 26 43.89 -28.05 -10.51
C ASN A 26 44.76 -29.20 -10.05
N ILE A 27 44.95 -29.35 -8.73
CA ILE A 27 45.64 -30.51 -8.16
C ILE A 27 44.87 -31.80 -8.50
N LYS A 28 43.55 -31.82 -8.33
CA LYS A 28 42.71 -32.98 -8.68
C LYS A 28 42.80 -33.31 -10.18
N ARG A 29 42.80 -32.29 -11.04
CA ARG A 29 42.97 -32.44 -12.49
C ARG A 29 44.34 -33.04 -12.84
N LEU A 30 45.42 -32.55 -12.23
CA LEU A 30 46.79 -33.06 -12.45
C LEU A 30 46.96 -34.50 -11.93
N MET A 31 46.32 -34.85 -10.82
CA MET A 31 46.31 -36.23 -10.31
C MET A 31 45.68 -37.19 -11.33
N ILE A 32 44.48 -36.85 -11.84
CA ILE A 32 43.79 -37.69 -12.83
C ILE A 32 44.60 -37.79 -14.14
N GLN A 33 45.16 -36.67 -14.62
CA GLN A 33 46.03 -36.69 -15.81
C GLN A 33 47.26 -37.60 -15.63
N ARG A 34 47.84 -37.65 -14.43
CA ARG A 34 48.97 -38.56 -14.15
C ARG A 34 48.56 -40.02 -14.17
N GLU A 35 47.37 -40.36 -13.70
CA GLU A 35 46.86 -41.74 -13.76
C GLU A 35 46.50 -42.13 -15.20
N LEU A 36 45.78 -41.28 -15.93
CA LEU A 36 45.42 -41.53 -17.34
C LEU A 36 46.66 -41.67 -18.26
N ALA A 37 47.72 -40.92 -17.99
CA ALA A 37 48.96 -41.03 -18.75
C ALA A 37 49.67 -42.38 -18.58
N LYS A 38 49.38 -43.13 -17.50
CA LYS A 38 49.94 -44.49 -17.30
C LYS A 38 49.22 -45.52 -18.17
N ASP A 39 47.97 -45.28 -18.54
CA ASP A 39 47.17 -46.21 -19.31
C ASP A 39 47.52 -46.10 -20.82
N PRO A 40 48.13 -47.14 -21.44
CA PRO A 40 48.56 -47.06 -22.83
C PRO A 40 47.39 -47.02 -23.83
N LYS A 41 46.22 -47.53 -23.43
CA LYS A 41 45.02 -47.58 -24.30
C LYS A 41 44.41 -46.21 -24.59
N LEU A 42 44.67 -45.22 -23.73
CA LEU A 42 44.02 -43.92 -23.76
C LEU A 42 44.94 -42.78 -24.20
N GLN A 43 46.17 -43.10 -24.65
CA GLN A 43 47.18 -42.08 -24.99
C GLN A 43 46.80 -41.23 -26.20
N ASP A 44 46.09 -41.82 -27.17
CA ASP A 44 45.68 -41.15 -28.42
C ASP A 44 44.29 -40.49 -28.32
N GLU A 45 43.57 -40.68 -27.22
CA GLU A 45 42.22 -40.15 -27.01
C GLU A 45 42.21 -38.82 -26.25
N ASP A 46 41.17 -38.02 -26.46
CA ASP A 46 40.96 -36.79 -25.68
C ASP A 46 40.54 -37.12 -24.23
N TRP A 47 41.29 -36.60 -23.26
CA TRP A 47 41.04 -36.82 -21.84
C TRP A 47 39.95 -35.91 -21.25
N SER A 48 39.40 -34.94 -22.00
CA SER A 48 38.46 -33.94 -21.48
C SER A 48 37.28 -34.51 -20.70
N ARG A 49 36.77 -35.70 -21.08
CA ARG A 49 35.68 -36.41 -20.42
C ARG A 49 36.00 -36.84 -18.98
N PHE A 50 37.25 -37.17 -18.71
CA PHE A 50 37.71 -37.63 -17.40
C PHE A 50 38.20 -36.50 -16.51
N LEU A 51 38.46 -35.32 -17.09
CA LEU A 51 38.95 -34.17 -16.37
C LEU A 51 37.80 -33.36 -15.75
N PRO A 52 37.81 -33.11 -14.43
CA PRO A 52 36.81 -32.25 -13.80
C PRO A 52 36.85 -30.82 -14.37
N THR A 53 35.71 -30.32 -14.84
CA THR A 53 35.55 -28.93 -15.29
C THR A 53 34.89 -28.10 -14.20
N PHE A 54 35.59 -27.07 -13.72
CA PHE A 54 35.08 -26.15 -12.70
C PHE A 54 34.80 -24.79 -13.33
N GLY A 55 33.75 -24.74 -14.15
CA GLY A 55 33.19 -23.49 -14.64
C GLY A 55 32.29 -22.84 -13.59
N LYS A 56 32.29 -21.50 -13.51
CA LYS A 56 31.26 -20.79 -12.75
C LYS A 56 29.91 -21.05 -13.42
N LYS A 57 29.06 -21.86 -12.78
CA LYS A 57 27.67 -22.00 -13.20
C LYS A 57 26.95 -20.71 -12.85
N ASN A 58 26.62 -19.90 -13.85
CA ASN A 58 25.81 -18.70 -13.68
C ASN A 58 24.33 -19.11 -13.47
N VAL A 59 24.06 -19.76 -12.34
CA VAL A 59 22.69 -20.11 -11.96
C VAL A 59 22.02 -18.84 -11.45
N PRO A 60 20.88 -18.41 -12.03
CA PRO A 60 20.18 -17.24 -11.56
C PRO A 60 19.78 -17.43 -10.10
N ARG A 61 20.37 -16.65 -9.19
CA ARG A 61 19.97 -16.64 -7.78
C ARG A 61 18.76 -15.73 -7.61
N LYS A 62 17.86 -16.09 -6.69
CA LYS A 62 16.73 -15.22 -6.33
C LYS A 62 17.28 -13.86 -5.88
N LYS A 63 16.85 -12.78 -6.54
CA LYS A 63 17.26 -11.42 -6.19
C LYS A 63 16.81 -11.12 -4.75
N PRO A 64 17.68 -10.56 -3.89
CA PRO A 64 17.28 -10.18 -2.54
C PRO A 64 16.18 -9.11 -2.61
N ARG A 65 15.28 -9.08 -1.61
CA ARG A 65 14.12 -8.17 -1.59
C ARG A 65 14.49 -6.68 -1.75
N GLN A 66 15.68 -6.29 -1.27
CA GLN A 66 16.22 -4.93 -1.45
C GLN A 66 16.39 -4.58 -2.94
N VAL A 67 16.90 -5.51 -3.76
CA VAL A 67 17.08 -5.31 -5.21
C VAL A 67 15.74 -5.25 -5.95
N LEU A 68 14.68 -5.86 -5.43
CA LEU A 68 13.33 -5.69 -5.97
C LEU A 68 12.78 -4.28 -5.66
N GLN A 69 12.95 -3.81 -4.42
CA GLN A 69 12.56 -2.46 -4.02
C GLN A 69 13.38 -1.36 -4.73
N ASP A 70 14.65 -1.63 -5.04
CA ASP A 70 15.51 -0.72 -5.80
C ASP A 70 15.29 -0.81 -7.32
N ALA A 71 14.75 -1.92 -7.83
CA ALA A 71 14.33 -2.02 -9.23
C ALA A 71 13.05 -1.21 -9.51
N GLU A 72 12.23 -0.96 -8.48
CA GLU A 72 11.10 -0.03 -8.53
C GLU A 72 11.55 1.44 -8.46
N LYS A 73 12.79 1.72 -8.03
CA LYS A 73 13.34 3.08 -8.04
C LYS A 73 13.88 3.40 -9.45
N PRO A 74 13.66 4.63 -9.96
CA PRO A 74 14.17 5.02 -11.27
C PRO A 74 15.70 4.88 -11.31
N LYS A 75 16.20 4.17 -12.33
CA LYS A 75 17.61 3.82 -12.53
C LYS A 75 18.52 5.02 -12.82
N SER A 76 17.95 6.20 -13.04
CA SER A 76 18.72 7.43 -13.22
C SER A 76 19.37 7.82 -11.90
N LYS A 77 20.69 7.65 -11.81
CA LYS A 77 21.50 8.16 -10.70
C LYS A 77 21.22 9.66 -10.56
N LYS A 78 20.88 10.11 -9.36
CA LYS A 78 20.65 11.53 -9.06
C LYS A 78 21.92 12.30 -9.45
N SER A 79 21.77 13.35 -10.26
CA SER A 79 22.88 14.24 -10.62
C SER A 79 23.52 14.77 -9.34
N TYR A 80 24.85 14.76 -9.27
CA TYR A 80 25.57 15.25 -8.11
C TYR A 80 25.28 16.75 -7.94
N THR A 81 24.61 17.10 -6.85
CA THR A 81 24.41 18.49 -6.44
C THR A 81 25.35 18.74 -5.26
N PRO A 82 26.25 19.74 -5.34
CA PRO A 82 27.20 20.02 -4.26
C PRO A 82 26.51 20.57 -3.01
N PHE A 83 25.31 21.13 -3.17
CA PHE A 83 24.50 21.62 -2.06
C PHE A 83 23.61 20.51 -1.51
N PRO A 84 23.52 20.39 -0.18
CA PRO A 84 22.55 19.48 0.44
C PRO A 84 21.12 19.97 0.14
N PRO A 85 20.13 19.07 0.10
CA PRO A 85 18.73 19.48 0.05
C PRO A 85 18.36 20.28 1.30
N ALA A 86 17.37 21.16 1.18
CA ALA A 86 16.84 21.90 2.33
C ALA A 86 16.35 20.93 3.41
N GLN A 87 16.55 21.32 4.67
CA GLN A 87 16.04 20.54 5.81
C GLN A 87 14.51 20.59 5.81
N THR A 88 13.87 19.49 6.21
CA THR A 88 12.41 19.49 6.37
C THR A 88 12.04 20.41 7.53
N PRO A 89 11.11 21.37 7.36
CA PRO A 89 10.75 22.30 8.42
C PRO A 89 10.15 21.56 9.62
N SER A 90 10.43 22.05 10.83
CA SER A 90 9.90 21.48 12.06
C SER A 90 8.37 21.70 12.16
N LYS A 91 7.72 21.00 13.10
CA LYS A 91 6.28 21.23 13.35
C LYS A 91 6.00 22.68 13.78
N ILE A 92 6.92 23.27 14.54
CA ILE A 92 6.82 24.65 15.02
C ILE A 92 6.95 25.60 13.83
N ASP A 93 7.93 25.39 12.96
CA ASP A 93 8.13 26.24 11.78
C ASP A 93 6.90 26.23 10.86
N LYS A 94 6.31 25.05 10.62
CA LYS A 94 5.06 24.95 9.84
C LYS A 94 3.89 25.72 10.47
N GLN A 95 3.81 25.75 11.80
CA GLN A 95 2.77 26.47 12.54
C GLN A 95 3.03 27.98 12.57
N LEU A 96 4.30 28.39 12.56
CA LEU A 96 4.70 29.79 12.45
C LEU A 96 4.42 30.32 11.03
N ASP A 97 4.79 29.56 10.00
CA ASP A 97 4.51 29.88 8.59
C ASP A 97 3.00 29.98 8.32
N SER A 98 2.18 29.11 8.94
CA SER A 98 0.72 29.17 8.82
C SER A 98 0.05 30.23 9.71
N GLY A 99 0.80 30.83 10.64
CA GLY A 99 0.29 31.76 11.66
C GLY A 99 -0.58 31.09 12.74
N GLU A 100 -0.79 29.77 12.68
CA GLU A 100 -1.60 29.02 13.63
C GLU A 100 -0.94 28.83 15.00
N TYR A 101 0.36 29.11 15.10
CA TYR A 101 1.11 29.05 16.35
C TYR A 101 0.61 30.08 17.38
N PHE A 102 0.19 31.25 16.92
CA PHE A 102 -0.24 32.35 17.78
C PHE A 102 -1.72 32.26 18.20
N LEU A 103 -2.52 31.43 17.53
CA LEU A 103 -3.93 31.25 17.86
C LEU A 103 -4.09 30.37 19.11
N THR A 104 -5.05 30.73 19.96
CA THR A 104 -5.45 29.88 21.08
C THR A 104 -6.17 28.64 20.57
N GLU A 105 -6.15 27.55 21.35
CA GLU A 105 -6.80 26.29 20.96
C GLU A 105 -8.30 26.46 20.69
N ARG A 106 -8.97 27.38 21.41
CA ARG A 106 -10.37 27.73 21.18
C ARG A 106 -10.59 28.41 19.82
N GLU A 107 -9.75 29.37 19.46
CA GLU A 107 -9.81 30.06 18.16
C GLU A 107 -9.51 29.11 17.00
N ARG A 108 -8.55 28.20 17.18
CA ARG A 108 -8.24 27.14 16.23
C ARG A 108 -9.45 26.23 16.00
N GLN A 109 -10.11 25.79 17.07
CA GLN A 109 -11.31 24.97 16.96
C GLN A 109 -12.47 25.72 16.30
N ALA A 110 -12.68 26.99 16.63
CA ALA A 110 -13.69 27.83 15.99
C ALA A 110 -13.44 27.98 14.48
N LYS A 111 -12.19 28.19 14.07
CA LYS A 111 -11.79 28.25 12.66
C LYS A 111 -12.05 26.91 11.94
N GLN A 112 -11.67 25.78 12.55
CA GLN A 112 -11.95 24.45 11.99
C GLN A 112 -13.45 24.18 11.83
N LEU A 113 -14.28 24.61 12.79
CA LEU A 113 -15.74 24.46 12.69
C LEU A 113 -16.33 25.33 11.59
N ALA A 114 -15.86 26.57 11.45
CA ALA A 114 -16.26 27.46 10.35
C ALA A 114 -15.89 26.86 8.98
N GLU A 115 -14.68 26.34 8.84
CA GLU A 115 -14.24 25.65 7.62
C GLU A 115 -15.13 24.44 7.31
N LYS A 116 -15.42 23.59 8.29
CA LYS A 116 -16.34 22.45 8.12
C LYS A 116 -17.74 22.90 7.68
N ALA A 117 -18.26 23.99 8.24
CA ALA A 117 -19.55 24.55 7.86
C ALA A 117 -19.55 25.03 6.40
N THR A 118 -18.52 25.77 5.97
CA THR A 118 -18.40 26.22 4.56
C THR A 118 -18.30 25.05 3.58
N VAL A 119 -17.50 24.02 3.90
CA VAL A 119 -17.39 22.80 3.08
C VAL A 119 -18.73 22.07 3.00
N SER A 120 -19.49 22.00 4.10
CA SER A 120 -20.82 21.41 4.11
C SER A 120 -21.80 22.18 3.21
N ILE A 121 -21.79 23.51 3.27
CA ILE A 121 -22.60 24.38 2.42
C ILE A 121 -22.27 24.13 0.95
N VAL A 122 -20.99 24.13 0.58
CA VAL A 122 -20.54 23.87 -0.81
C VAL A 122 -20.98 22.48 -1.29
N LYS A 123 -20.78 21.43 -0.48
CA LYS A 123 -21.19 20.06 -0.84
C LYS A 123 -22.70 19.93 -1.00
N SER A 124 -23.47 20.54 -0.11
CA SER A 124 -24.94 20.51 -0.19
C SER A 124 -25.46 21.25 -1.43
N ARG A 125 -24.85 22.37 -1.79
CA ARG A 125 -25.13 23.13 -3.01
C ARG A 125 -24.83 22.30 -4.25
N ALA A 126 -23.63 21.71 -4.34
CA ALA A 126 -23.25 20.86 -5.47
C ALA A 126 -24.21 19.65 -5.62
N LYS A 127 -24.63 19.04 -4.51
CA LYS A 127 -25.62 17.95 -4.53
C LYS A 127 -27.00 18.42 -4.99
N ARG A 128 -27.41 19.64 -4.63
CA ARG A 128 -28.67 20.25 -5.07
C ARG A 128 -28.64 20.61 -6.56
N GLU A 129 -27.51 21.09 -7.05
CA GLU A 129 -27.30 21.39 -8.48
C GLU A 129 -27.37 20.11 -9.32
N LYS A 130 -26.65 19.04 -8.92
CA LYS A 130 -26.76 17.72 -9.57
C LYS A 130 -28.19 17.18 -9.60
N ARG A 131 -28.91 17.26 -8.46
CA ARG A 131 -30.32 16.86 -8.40
C ARG A 131 -31.21 17.69 -9.33
N ARG A 132 -30.92 18.99 -9.50
CA ARG A 132 -31.68 19.86 -10.41
C ARG A 132 -31.41 19.47 -11.86
N GLU A 133 -30.16 19.19 -12.22
CA GLU A 133 -29.77 18.72 -13.56
C GLU A 133 -30.47 17.41 -13.92
N GLU A 134 -30.57 16.46 -12.98
CA GLU A 134 -31.32 15.21 -13.15
C GLU A 134 -32.82 15.41 -13.40
N PHE A 135 -33.38 16.54 -12.95
CA PHE A 135 -34.80 16.86 -13.05
C PHE A 135 -35.14 17.79 -14.22
N VAL A 136 -34.14 18.28 -14.96
CA VAL A 136 -34.36 18.96 -16.23
C VAL A 136 -34.59 17.88 -17.28
N PRO A 137 -35.79 17.82 -17.91
CA PRO A 137 -36.02 16.86 -18.96
C PRO A 137 -34.98 17.08 -20.07
N PRO A 138 -34.39 16.01 -20.64
CA PRO A 138 -33.49 16.16 -21.77
C PRO A 138 -34.24 16.94 -22.86
N THR A 139 -33.62 17.99 -23.40
CA THR A 139 -34.26 18.81 -24.42
C THR A 139 -34.64 17.93 -25.61
N SER A 140 -35.93 17.68 -25.78
CA SER A 140 -36.48 16.92 -26.90
C SER A 140 -36.28 17.72 -28.18
N GLY A 141 -35.27 17.32 -28.97
CA GLY A 141 -34.85 18.12 -30.12
C GLY A 141 -33.92 17.44 -31.12
N SER A 142 -34.00 16.11 -31.30
CA SER A 142 -33.91 15.47 -32.62
C SER A 142 -34.22 13.95 -32.57
N GLY A 143 -35.43 13.56 -33.01
CA GLY A 143 -35.69 12.31 -33.77
C GLY A 143 -36.43 11.12 -33.11
N GLY A 144 -37.73 10.93 -33.47
CA GLY A 144 -38.53 9.68 -33.52
C GLY A 144 -39.10 9.15 -32.18
N GLY A 145 -40.39 8.92 -31.91
CA GLY A 145 -41.45 8.10 -32.58
C GLY A 145 -41.43 6.66 -32.01
N VAL A 146 -42.48 5.95 -31.53
CA VAL A 146 -43.97 6.00 -31.56
C VAL A 146 -44.51 5.01 -30.46
N ASP A 147 -45.80 5.15 -30.08
CA ASP A 147 -46.77 4.19 -29.45
C ASP A 147 -46.53 3.73 -27.99
N ASP A 148 -47.47 3.88 -27.04
CA ASP A 148 -48.73 3.13 -26.94
C ASP A 148 -49.90 3.94 -26.34
N ALA A 149 -51.09 3.70 -26.90
CA ALA A 149 -52.39 4.24 -26.47
C ALA A 149 -53.26 3.18 -25.79
N LYS A 150 -53.90 3.56 -24.67
CA LYS A 150 -55.23 3.11 -24.15
C LYS A 150 -55.54 4.03 -22.96
N GLY A 151 -56.48 4.99 -23.03
CA GLY A 151 -57.94 4.81 -23.13
C GLY A 151 -58.51 4.64 -21.71
N ASP A 152 -59.13 5.65 -21.10
CA ASP A 152 -60.60 5.73 -21.00
C ASP A 152 -61.11 7.13 -20.58
N LYS A 153 -62.36 7.44 -20.98
CA LYS A 153 -63.07 8.73 -20.99
C LYS A 153 -63.58 9.22 -19.62
N GLY A 154 -63.79 10.54 -19.54
CA GLY A 154 -64.84 11.15 -18.71
C GLY A 154 -64.70 12.66 -18.54
N GLY A 155 -65.56 13.46 -19.20
CA GLY A 155 -65.78 14.89 -18.89
C GLY A 155 -66.35 15.06 -17.47
N ASN A 156 -66.43 16.25 -16.85
CA ASN A 156 -66.80 17.55 -17.38
C ASN A 156 -66.63 18.63 -16.26
N ASP A 157 -66.41 19.89 -16.67
CA ASP A 157 -66.72 21.17 -16.01
C ASP A 157 -66.22 21.54 -14.59
N GLY A 158 -65.81 22.81 -14.46
CA GLY A 158 -66.09 23.62 -13.26
C GLY A 158 -64.90 24.29 -12.58
N ALA A 159 -64.91 25.62 -12.57
CA ALA A 159 -64.02 26.49 -11.83
C ALA A 159 -64.07 26.26 -10.30
N ASP A 160 -62.98 26.51 -9.57
CA ASP A 160 -62.82 27.63 -8.63
C ASP A 160 -61.54 27.49 -7.78
N THR A 161 -61.10 28.63 -7.27
CA THR A 161 -59.96 28.94 -6.43
C THR A 161 -59.98 28.24 -5.07
N LYS A 162 -58.90 27.52 -4.67
CA LYS A 162 -58.26 27.59 -3.33
C LYS A 162 -57.13 26.55 -3.14
N LYS A 163 -56.05 27.04 -2.53
CA LYS A 163 -54.95 26.37 -1.80
C LYS A 163 -55.08 24.86 -1.57
N ASP A 164 -54.14 24.10 -2.13
CA ASP A 164 -53.75 22.78 -1.63
C ASP A 164 -52.27 22.77 -1.24
N THR A 165 -52.01 23.00 0.04
CA THR A 165 -50.82 22.48 0.72
C THR A 165 -50.95 20.96 0.75
N GLY A 166 -50.07 20.27 0.02
CA GLY A 166 -50.01 18.81 0.00
C GLY A 166 -50.09 18.21 1.41
N GLY A 167 -51.07 17.34 1.60
CA GLY A 167 -51.43 16.71 2.86
C GLY A 167 -50.27 15.99 3.53
N LEU A 168 -49.67 16.66 4.51
CA LEU A 168 -49.04 16.02 5.66
C LEU A 168 -49.77 16.53 6.89
N ASP A 169 -50.67 15.71 7.42
CA ASP A 169 -51.40 16.00 8.64
C ASP A 169 -50.44 15.95 9.84
N LEU A 170 -50.06 17.14 10.33
CA LEU A 170 -49.12 17.32 11.45
C LEU A 170 -49.67 16.73 12.77
N GLU A 171 -50.99 16.62 12.93
CA GLU A 171 -51.62 16.01 14.11
C GLU A 171 -51.52 14.47 14.09
N ALA A 172 -51.62 13.86 12.90
CA ALA A 172 -51.44 12.42 12.71
C ALA A 172 -49.99 11.97 12.97
N LEU A 173 -48.99 12.81 12.70
CA LEU A 173 -47.58 12.52 13.05
C LEU A 173 -47.33 12.63 14.55
N LYS A 174 -47.92 13.62 15.22
CA LYS A 174 -47.73 13.87 16.65
C LYS A 174 -48.35 12.78 17.53
N SER A 175 -49.50 12.24 17.11
CA SER A 175 -50.17 11.11 17.80
C SER A 175 -49.44 9.76 17.63
N LYS A 176 -48.67 9.57 16.56
CA LYS A 176 -47.84 8.37 16.34
C LYS A 176 -46.59 8.33 17.21
N PHE A 177 -46.05 9.47 17.61
CA PHE A 177 -44.88 9.54 18.51
C PHE A 177 -45.24 9.67 20.01
N GLY A 178 -46.50 9.93 20.35
CA GLY A 178 -46.97 10.10 21.74
C GLY A 178 -47.36 8.82 22.49
N LYS A 179 -47.28 7.64 21.87
CA LYS A 179 -47.62 6.34 22.48
C LYS A 179 -46.40 5.41 22.60
N VAL A 180 -45.37 5.85 23.30
CA VAL A 180 -44.37 4.96 23.92
C VAL A 180 -44.13 5.49 25.32
N ASP A 181 -44.90 4.99 26.27
CA ASP A 181 -44.76 5.36 27.69
C ASP A 181 -44.43 4.12 28.53
N LYS A 182 -43.48 4.30 29.45
CA LYS A 182 -43.18 3.53 30.66
C LYS A 182 -43.02 2.00 30.56
N ARG A 183 -41.76 1.56 30.39
CA ARG A 183 -41.22 0.44 31.18
C ARG A 183 -39.98 0.90 31.94
N LYS A 184 -40.12 0.88 33.26
CA LYS A 184 -39.10 1.07 34.28
C LYS A 184 -37.93 0.13 34.01
N ARG A 185 -36.78 0.66 33.55
CA ARG A 185 -35.46 0.04 33.67
C ARG A 185 -34.59 1.01 34.46
N THR A 186 -34.15 0.53 35.60
CA THR A 186 -33.24 1.21 36.52
C THR A 186 -31.85 1.30 35.89
N GLY A 187 -31.31 2.51 35.84
CA GLY A 187 -29.88 2.79 35.67
C GLY A 187 -29.30 2.47 34.29
N ASP A 188 -29.43 3.39 33.35
CA ASP A 188 -28.53 3.46 32.20
C ASP A 188 -28.18 4.94 31.99
N ASP A 189 -26.92 5.26 32.24
CA ASP A 189 -26.37 6.60 32.27
C ASP A 189 -26.10 7.07 30.84
N LEU A 190 -26.49 8.31 30.52
CA LEU A 190 -26.37 8.92 29.19
C LEU A 190 -24.93 9.38 28.92
N SER A 191 -23.94 8.64 29.44
CA SER A 191 -22.51 8.87 29.31
C SER A 191 -21.85 7.89 28.31
N ASP A 192 -22.51 6.77 27.97
CA ASP A 192 -21.95 5.75 27.08
C ASP A 192 -22.21 5.96 25.58
N TYR A 193 -23.21 6.77 25.18
CA TYR A 193 -23.53 6.96 23.76
C TYR A 193 -22.62 7.98 23.03
N VAL A 194 -21.86 8.78 23.76
CA VAL A 194 -20.83 9.69 23.20
C VAL A 194 -19.41 9.12 23.36
N GLY A 195 -19.27 7.92 23.93
CA GLY A 195 -17.99 7.25 24.19
C GLY A 195 -17.38 6.46 23.03
N GLY A 196 -17.93 6.58 21.82
CA GLY A 196 -17.35 5.95 20.63
C GLY A 196 -16.16 6.75 20.10
N MET A 197 -14.94 6.31 20.41
CA MET A 197 -13.64 6.70 19.81
C MET A 197 -12.72 7.61 20.64
N ALA A 198 -12.41 7.21 21.88
CA ALA A 198 -11.18 7.63 22.54
C ALA A 198 -10.41 6.38 23.01
N LYS A 199 -9.59 5.80 22.13
CA LYS A 199 -8.48 4.94 22.58
C LYS A 199 -7.44 5.84 23.22
N THR A 200 -7.31 5.77 24.53
CA THR A 200 -6.19 6.38 25.26
C THR A 200 -4.89 5.68 24.83
N ASN A 201 -3.82 6.46 24.66
CA ASN A 201 -2.53 5.95 24.17
C ASN A 201 -1.84 4.96 25.14
N GLU A 202 -2.36 4.75 26.35
CA GLU A 202 -1.76 3.87 27.37
C GLU A 202 -2.01 2.37 27.09
N ASP A 203 -3.11 2.00 26.43
CA ASP A 203 -3.44 0.60 26.15
C ASP A 203 -2.66 0.02 24.95
N ASP A 204 -2.20 0.87 24.02
CA ASP A 204 -1.49 0.46 22.79
C ASP A 204 -0.03 0.06 23.07
N ASP A 205 0.61 0.66 24.08
CA ASP A 205 1.99 0.35 24.49
C ASP A 205 2.10 -1.02 25.19
N GLY A 206 1.08 -1.41 25.96
CA GLY A 206 1.00 -2.73 26.59
C GLY A 206 0.87 -3.86 25.57
N GLU A 207 0.10 -3.64 24.50
CA GLU A 207 -0.09 -4.64 23.44
C GLU A 207 1.16 -4.77 22.54
N LYS A 208 1.82 -3.65 22.23
CA LYS A 208 3.12 -3.64 21.53
C LYS A 208 4.21 -4.34 22.32
N ALA A 209 4.28 -4.14 23.64
CA ALA A 209 5.24 -4.82 24.50
C ALA A 209 5.03 -6.35 24.54
N LYS A 210 3.78 -6.81 24.67
CA LYS A 210 3.43 -8.24 24.64
C LYS A 210 3.74 -8.88 23.28
N LYS A 211 3.49 -8.18 22.17
CA LYS A 211 3.80 -8.65 20.81
C LYS A 211 5.30 -8.73 20.55
N LYS A 212 6.09 -7.78 21.08
CA LYS A 212 7.56 -7.77 20.99
C LYS A 212 8.17 -8.94 21.76
N LYS A 213 7.70 -9.19 22.99
CA LYS A 213 8.12 -10.33 23.82
C LYS A 213 7.83 -11.68 23.16
N ARG A 214 6.62 -11.88 22.63
CA ARG A 214 6.25 -13.09 21.86
C ARG A 214 7.14 -13.31 20.62
N LYS A 215 7.54 -12.24 19.93
CA LYS A 215 8.43 -12.33 18.75
C LYS A 215 9.85 -12.70 19.13
N GLU A 216 10.33 -12.21 20.27
CA GLU A 216 11.66 -12.51 20.78
C GLU A 216 11.75 -13.94 21.33
N ASP A 217 10.71 -14.41 22.04
CA ASP A 217 10.63 -15.79 22.52
C ASP A 217 10.54 -16.80 21.35
N LYS A 218 9.82 -16.45 20.29
CA LYS A 218 9.79 -17.28 19.06
C LYS A 218 11.16 -17.34 18.38
N LYS A 219 11.85 -16.19 18.29
CA LYS A 219 13.21 -16.13 17.71
C LYS A 219 14.26 -16.87 18.54
N LYS A 220 14.08 -16.98 19.86
CA LYS A 220 14.94 -17.79 20.75
C LYS A 220 14.68 -19.29 20.61
N ARG A 221 13.42 -19.69 20.35
CA ARG A 221 13.06 -21.09 20.07
C ARG A 221 13.63 -21.56 18.73
N ASP A 222 13.46 -20.77 17.67
CA ASP A 222 13.93 -21.08 16.31
C ASP A 222 15.47 -21.07 16.16
N LYS A 223 16.21 -20.71 17.22
CA LYS A 223 17.69 -20.67 17.24
C LYS A 223 18.30 -21.76 18.14
N LYS A 224 17.46 -22.58 18.77
CA LYS A 224 17.84 -23.69 19.66
C LYS A 224 17.58 -25.07 19.03
N GLU A 225 16.98 -25.10 17.84
CA GLU A 225 17.01 -26.21 16.87
C GLU A 225 18.05 -25.90 15.77
#